data_AF-A0A1B6LDH9-F1
#
_entry.id   AF-A0A1B6LDH9-F1
#
_cell.length_a   1.000
_cell.length_b   1.000
_cell.length_c   1.000
_cell.angle_alpha   90.00
_cell.angle_beta   90.00
_cell.angle_gamma   90.00
#
_symmetry.space_group_name_H-M   'P 1'
#
loop_
_entity.id
_entity.type
_entity.pdbx_description
1 polymer ?
#
loop_
_entity_poly.entity_id
_entity_poly.type
_entity_poly.pdbx_seq_one_letter_code
_entity_poly.pdbx_strand_id
1 'polypeptide(L)'
;TRIADYHCLGGFGREQHRKGGIVAYINEKLKDEVTLISKSNHASEMICETALYKIKTKKDIFLIMGVYRSPSGNLDDSIEVLSEELDKALSADYPIVVMGDIN
;
A
#
# COMPACT_ATOMS: atom_id res chain seq x y z
N THR A 1 1.34 -16.22 2.81
CA THR A 1 2.61 -16.71 3.39
C THR A 1 2.70 -16.27 4.84
N ARG A 2 3.21 -17.12 5.75
CA ARG A 2 3.49 -16.75 7.14
C ARG A 2 4.98 -16.53 7.30
N ILE A 3 5.37 -15.39 7.86
CA ILE A 3 6.76 -15.07 8.18
C ILE A 3 6.89 -15.13 9.71
N ALA A 4 7.86 -15.88 10.23
CA ALA A 4 8.05 -16.01 11.68
C ALA A 4 8.34 -14.64 12.30
N ASP A 5 7.73 -14.34 13.44
CA ASP A 5 7.82 -13.05 14.15
C ASP A 5 7.27 -11.82 13.41
N TYR A 6 6.50 -12.03 12.33
CA TYR A 6 5.83 -10.96 11.59
C TYR A 6 4.32 -11.19 11.48
N HIS A 7 3.58 -10.11 11.68
CA HIS A 7 2.16 -9.98 11.44
C HIS A 7 1.90 -9.55 9.98
N CYS A 8 0.92 -10.18 9.33
CA CYS A 8 0.46 -9.77 8.00
C CYS A 8 -0.53 -8.60 8.15
N LEU A 9 -0.17 -7.42 7.66
CA LEU A 9 -1.05 -6.24 7.69
C LEU A 9 -2.09 -6.24 6.56
N GLY A 10 -2.03 -7.23 5.67
CA GLY A 10 -2.86 -7.28 4.46
C GLY A 10 -2.25 -6.49 3.32
N GLY A 11 -3.11 -6.11 2.37
CA GLY A 11 -2.74 -5.38 1.16
C GLY A 11 -3.72 -5.64 0.03
N PHE A 12 -3.24 -5.52 -1.21
CA PHE A 12 -4.02 -5.77 -2.42
C PHE A 12 -3.71 -7.16 -2.99
N GLY A 13 -4.73 -7.99 -3.12
CA GLY A 13 -4.66 -9.28 -3.82
C GLY A 13 -5.46 -9.24 -5.10
N ARG A 14 -4.86 -9.68 -6.21
CA ARG A 14 -5.53 -9.79 -7.52
C ARG A 14 -6.60 -10.87 -7.51
N GLU A 15 -7.77 -10.58 -8.07
CA GLU A 15 -8.86 -11.56 -8.21
C GLU A 15 -8.65 -12.47 -9.41
N GLN A 16 -8.03 -11.97 -10.48
CA GLN A 16 -7.81 -12.76 -11.70
C GLN A 16 -6.73 -13.84 -11.52
N HIS A 17 -6.22 -14.03 -10.29
CA HIS A 17 -5.15 -14.98 -9.93
C HIS A 17 -3.90 -14.90 -10.81
N ARG A 18 -3.67 -13.75 -11.45
CA ARG A 18 -2.45 -13.44 -12.19
C ARG A 18 -1.37 -12.89 -11.24
N LYS A 19 -0.10 -13.05 -11.61
CA LYS A 19 1.05 -12.60 -10.80
C LYS A 19 0.97 -11.11 -10.49
N GLY A 20 1.05 -10.71 -9.23
CA GLY A 20 1.07 -9.32 -8.78
C GLY A 20 0.46 -9.16 -7.39
N GLY A 21 0.09 -7.93 -7.05
CA GLY A 21 -0.44 -7.59 -5.74
C GLY A 21 0.65 -7.22 -4.73
N ILE A 22 0.20 -6.70 -3.58
CA ILE A 22 1.04 -6.17 -2.51
C ILE A 22 0.59 -6.76 -1.20
N VAL A 23 1.57 -7.10 -0.36
CA VAL A 23 1.34 -7.47 1.04
C VAL A 23 2.38 -6.78 1.91
N ALA A 24 1.94 -6.21 3.03
CA ALA A 24 2.84 -5.68 4.04
C ALA A 24 2.93 -6.62 5.24
N TYR A 25 4.13 -6.70 5.79
CA TYR A 25 4.42 -7.42 7.03
C TYR A 25 5.08 -6.47 8.02
N ILE A 26 4.74 -6.63 9.29
CA ILE A 26 5.37 -5.90 10.39
C ILE A 26 5.82 -6.85 11.47
N ASN A 27 6.88 -6.51 12.19
CA ASN A 27 7.28 -7.27 13.37
C ASN A 27 6.09 -7.38 14.35
N GLU A 28 5.83 -8.58 14.87
CA GLU A 28 4.67 -8.87 15.73
C GLU A 28 4.59 -7.93 16.94
N LYS A 29 5.74 -7.45 17.44
CA LYS A 29 5.82 -6.51 18.58
C LYS A 29 5.31 -5.10 18.27
N LEU A 30 5.15 -4.76 17.00
CA LEU A 30 4.73 -3.43 16.52
C LEU A 30 3.37 -3.45 15.80
N LYS A 31 2.66 -4.59 15.79
CA LYS A 31 1.41 -4.72 15.02
C LYS A 31 0.34 -3.71 15.43
N ASP A 32 0.24 -3.39 16.73
CA ASP A 32 -0.78 -2.50 17.27
C ASP A 32 -0.48 -1.01 16.97
N GLU A 33 0.71 -0.73 16.47
CA GLU A 33 1.16 0.60 16.07
C GLU A 33 0.82 0.91 14.60
N VAL A 34 0.29 -0.06 13.85
CA VAL A 34 0.03 0.10 12.41
C VAL A 34 -1.40 -0.25 12.05
N THR A 35 -1.99 0.58 11.18
CA THR A 35 -3.34 0.38 10.66
C THR A 35 -3.33 0.49 9.14
N LEU A 36 -3.92 -0.49 8.45
CA LEU A 36 -4.22 -0.37 7.02
C LEU A 36 -5.37 0.63 6.85
N ILE A 37 -5.11 1.73 6.15
CA ILE A 37 -6.05 2.83 5.94
C ILE A 37 -6.85 2.63 4.66
N SER A 38 -6.15 2.38 3.55
CA SER A 38 -6.77 2.15 2.26
C SER A 38 -5.93 1.17 1.44
N LYS A 39 -6.56 0.66 0.39
CA LYS A 39 -5.90 -0.08 -0.68
C LYS A 39 -6.62 0.28 -1.97
N SER A 40 -5.92 0.14 -3.09
CA SER A 40 -6.53 0.35 -4.40
C SER A 40 -7.71 -0.61 -4.62
N ASN A 41 -8.63 -0.23 -5.50
CA ASN A 41 -9.84 -1.01 -5.77
C ASN A 41 -9.64 -2.03 -6.91
N HIS A 42 -10.64 -2.86 -7.19
CA HIS A 42 -10.54 -3.87 -8.26
C HIS A 42 -10.34 -3.28 -9.66
N ALA A 43 -10.76 -2.04 -9.91
CA ALA A 43 -10.54 -1.38 -11.19
C ALA A 43 -9.07 -1.04 -11.44
N SER A 44 -8.25 -0.98 -10.37
CA SER A 44 -6.81 -0.75 -10.44
C SER A 44 -5.98 -2.02 -10.71
N GLU A 45 -6.61 -3.19 -10.69
CA GLU A 45 -5.93 -4.47 -10.92
C GLU A 45 -5.29 -4.48 -12.32
N MET A 46 -4.03 -4.94 -12.40
CA MET A 46 -3.21 -4.91 -13.64
C MET A 46 -2.84 -3.51 -14.15
N ILE A 47 -3.17 -2.45 -13.42
CA ILE A 47 -2.76 -1.06 -13.71
C ILE A 47 -1.73 -0.63 -12.66
N CYS A 48 -2.20 -0.39 -11.44
CA CYS A 48 -1.39 0.09 -10.32
C CYS A 48 -2.04 -0.38 -9.01
N GLU A 49 -1.40 -1.33 -8.34
CA GLU A 49 -1.85 -1.78 -7.04
C GLU A 49 -1.24 -0.91 -5.93
N THR A 50 -2.04 -0.55 -4.92
CA THR A 50 -1.54 0.23 -3.78
C THR A 50 -2.11 -0.26 -2.44
N ALA A 51 -1.38 0.02 -1.36
CA ALA A 51 -1.87 -0.12 0.00
C ALA A 51 -1.25 0.94 0.91
N LEU A 52 -2.09 1.68 1.63
CA LEU A 52 -1.72 2.78 2.52
C LEU A 52 -1.82 2.33 3.98
N TYR A 53 -0.73 2.50 4.72
CA TYR A 53 -0.64 2.18 6.13
C TYR A 53 -0.34 3.44 6.94
N LYS A 54 -1.01 3.59 8.08
CA LYS A 54 -0.69 4.58 9.09
C LYS A 54 0.12 3.94 10.19
N ILE A 55 1.29 4.50 10.47
CA ILE A 55 2.17 4.07 11.54
C ILE A 55 2.14 5.13 12.62
N LYS A 56 1.71 4.74 13.82
CA LYS A 56 1.80 5.55 15.02
C LYS A 56 3.04 5.12 15.78
N THR A 57 3.89 6.07 16.11
CA THR A 57 5.00 5.84 17.04
C THR A 57 4.73 6.61 18.33
N LYS A 58 5.58 6.42 19.33
CA LYS A 58 5.49 7.21 20.57
C LYS A 58 5.67 8.72 20.34
N LYS A 59 6.33 9.13 19.25
CA LYS A 59 6.70 10.52 18.98
C LYS A 59 5.88 11.14 17.88
N ASP A 60 5.62 10.39 16.81
CA ASP A 60 5.01 10.90 15.58
C ASP A 60 4.13 9.88 14.88
N ILE A 61 3.34 10.38 13.94
CA ILE A 61 2.55 9.61 12.98
C ILE A 61 3.15 9.82 11.60
N PHE A 62 3.30 8.75 10.83
CA PHE A 62 3.68 8.83 9.43
C PHE A 62 2.93 7.76 8.62
N LEU A 63 2.90 7.95 7.31
CA LEU A 63 2.20 7.08 6.37
C LEU A 63 3.21 6.31 5.51
N ILE A 64 2.88 5.07 5.18
CA ILE A 64 3.60 4.27 4.17
C ILE A 64 2.60 3.85 3.10
N MET A 65 2.87 4.21 1.86
CA MET A 65 2.14 3.72 0.70
C MET A 65 3.01 2.71 -0.06
N GLY A 66 2.59 1.45 -0.03
CA GLY A 66 3.14 0.42 -0.90
C GLY A 66 2.55 0.54 -2.30
N VAL A 67 3.38 0.44 -3.34
CA VAL A 67 2.99 0.56 -4.74
C VAL A 67 3.57 -0.59 -5.57
N TYR A 68 2.77 -1.09 -6.51
CA TYR A 68 3.19 -2.01 -7.55
C TYR A 68 2.50 -1.60 -8.85
N ARG A 69 3.25 -1.00 -9.77
CA ARG A 69 2.75 -0.68 -11.11
C ARG A 69 2.94 -1.89 -12.01
N SER A 70 1.86 -2.31 -12.66
CA SER A 70 1.91 -3.40 -13.62
C SER A 70 2.74 -2.98 -14.85
N PRO A 71 3.68 -3.81 -15.34
CA PRO A 71 4.52 -3.46 -16.48
C PRO A 71 3.72 -3.32 -17.78
N SER A 72 2.54 -3.95 -17.87
CA SER A 72 1.62 -3.81 -18.99
C SER A 72 0.54 -2.75 -18.79
N GLY A 73 0.52 -2.08 -17.62
CA GLY A 73 -0.46 -1.06 -17.27
C GLY A 73 -0.15 0.27 -17.97
N ASN A 74 -1.21 0.98 -18.37
CA ASN A 74 -1.08 2.33 -18.91
C ASN A 74 -0.46 3.26 -17.84
N LEU A 75 0.50 4.09 -18.23
CA LEU A 75 1.20 4.99 -17.31
C LEU A 75 0.27 6.08 -16.75
N ASP A 76 -0.55 6.69 -17.59
CA ASP A 76 -1.46 7.76 -17.20
C ASP A 76 -2.51 7.25 -16.22
N ASP A 77 -3.12 6.09 -16.50
CA ASP A 77 -4.06 5.43 -15.57
C ASP A 77 -3.37 5.09 -14.24
N SER A 78 -2.09 4.70 -14.27
CA SER A 78 -1.32 4.40 -13.06
C SER A 78 -1.07 5.65 -12.22
N ILE A 79 -0.79 6.79 -12.87
CA ILE A 79 -0.61 8.09 -12.23
C ILE A 79 -1.93 8.58 -11.63
N GLU A 80 -3.05 8.39 -12.33
CA GLU A 80 -4.39 8.72 -11.82
C GLU A 80 -4.70 7.94 -10.55
N VAL A 81 -4.52 6.61 -10.56
CA VAL A 81 -4.72 5.77 -9.36
C VAL A 81 -3.82 6.21 -8.20
N LEU A 82 -2.54 6.50 -8.45
CA LEU A 82 -1.63 6.98 -7.41
C LEU A 82 -2.05 8.35 -6.86
N SER A 83 -2.51 9.24 -7.72
CA SER A 83 -2.95 10.59 -7.32
C SER A 83 -4.20 10.51 -6.45
N GLU A 84 -5.19 9.69 -6.83
CA GLU A 84 -6.39 9.46 -6.02
C GLU A 84 -6.09 8.89 -4.64
N GLU A 85 -5.13 7.98 -4.52
CA GLU A 85 -4.74 7.41 -3.22
C GLU A 85 -3.91 8.40 -2.39
N LEU A 86 -3.07 9.22 -3.03
CA LEU A 86 -2.34 10.29 -2.35
C LEU A 86 -3.28 11.38 -1.85
N ASP A 87 -4.29 11.77 -2.62
CA ASP A 87 -5.28 12.77 -2.19
C ASP A 87 -6.04 12.31 -0.92
N LYS A 88 -6.35 11.01 -0.82
CA LYS A 88 -6.91 10.42 0.40
C LYS A 88 -5.94 10.53 1.58
N ALA A 89 -4.64 10.29 1.34
CA ALA A 89 -3.59 10.32 2.35
C ALA A 89 -3.24 11.75 2.83
N LEU A 90 -3.19 12.71 1.91
CA LEU A 90 -2.84 14.12 2.14
C LEU A 90 -3.93 14.91 2.86
N SER A 91 -5.10 14.31 3.09
CA SER A 91 -6.10 14.87 4.01
C SER A 91 -5.57 15.06 5.44
N ALA A 92 -4.43 14.43 5.78
CA ALA A 92 -3.70 14.65 7.01
C ALA A 92 -2.26 15.10 6.73
N ASP A 93 -1.78 16.09 7.49
CA ASP A 93 -0.42 16.67 7.40
C ASP A 93 0.62 15.76 8.05
N TYR A 94 0.67 14.49 7.61
CA TYR A 94 1.63 13.49 8.07
C TYR A 94 2.70 13.24 7.00
N PRO A 95 3.97 13.08 7.38
CA PRO A 95 5.00 12.62 6.46
C PRO A 95 4.58 11.30 5.80
N ILE A 96 4.75 11.20 4.49
CA ILE A 96 4.43 9.99 3.72
C ILE A 96 5.66 9.43 3.01
N VAL A 97 5.84 8.12 3.11
CA VAL A 97 6.81 7.37 2.32
C VAL A 97 6.05 6.58 1.26
N VAL A 98 6.30 6.90 0.00
CA VAL A 98 5.83 6.08 -1.14
C VAL A 98 6.95 5.14 -1.54
N MET A 99 6.68 3.83 -1.55
CA MET A 99 7.69 2.81 -1.83
C MET A 99 7.11 1.61 -2.57
N GLY A 100 7.98 0.94 -3.32
CA GLY A 100 7.63 -0.26 -4.08
C GLY A 100 8.19 -0.19 -5.48
N ASP A 101 7.54 -0.88 -6.40
CA ASP A 101 7.96 -0.95 -7.80
C ASP A 101 7.03 -0.08 -8.64
N ILE A 102 7.54 1.07 -9.06
CA ILE A 102 6.86 2.02 -9.95
C ILE A 102 7.14 1.73 -11.43
N ASN A 103 8.01 0.74 -11.70
CA ASN A 103 8.56 0.40 -13.02
C ASN A 103 9.01 1.65 -13.82
#